data_AF-A0A5J4R039-F1
#
_entry.id   AF-A0A5J4R039-F1
#
_cell.length_a   1.000
_cell.length_b   1.000
_cell.length_c   1.000
_cell.angle_alpha   90.00
_cell.angle_beta   90.00
_cell.angle_gamma   90.00
#
_symmetry.space_group_name_H-M   'P 1'
#
loop_
_entity.id
_entity.type
_entity.pdbx_description
1 polymer ?
#
loop_
_entity_poly.entity_id
_entity_poly.type
_entity_poly.pdbx_seq_one_letter_code
_entity_poly.pdbx_strand_id
1 'polypeptide(L)'
;MKIFISGSININALGFQAIKLLDSIIADGQIVLIGNAFGVDKLVQQYLFEQNYQPVIVVYYAGDKIRTTLTTGKQEKAATSTI
;
A
#
# COMPACT_ATOMS: atom_id res chain seq x y z
N MET A 1 4.33 -13.89 -6.28
CA MET A 1 3.01 -13.97 -5.62
C MET A 1 2.57 -12.55 -5.28
N LYS A 2 1.28 -12.30 -5.02
CA LYS A 2 0.77 -10.95 -4.70
C LYS A 2 0.39 -10.90 -3.23
N ILE A 3 0.83 -9.85 -2.53
CA ILE A 3 0.52 -9.62 -1.11
C ILE A 3 -0.34 -8.37 -1.00
N PHE A 4 -1.48 -8.49 -0.34
CA PHE A 4 -2.33 -7.35 -0.04
C PHE A 4 -2.05 -6.84 1.38
N ILE A 5 -1.80 -5.54 1.51
CA ILE A 5 -1.55 -4.88 2.78
C ILE A 5 -2.60 -3.80 3.00
N SER A 6 -3.27 -3.87 4.15
CA SER A 6 -4.26 -2.90 4.58
C SER A 6 -4.24 -2.77 6.10
N GLY A 7 -4.80 -1.68 6.62
CA GLY A 7 -4.99 -1.53 8.04
C GLY A 7 -5.83 -0.32 8.44
N SER A 8 -5.82 -0.02 9.73
CA SER A 8 -6.63 1.05 10.31
C SER A 8 -6.18 2.44 9.86
N ILE A 9 -7.15 3.31 9.57
CA ILE A 9 -6.92 4.72 9.24
C ILE A 9 -6.38 5.53 10.43
N ASN A 10 -6.53 5.02 11.66
CA ASN A 10 -6.13 5.71 12.90
C ASN A 10 -4.68 5.40 13.32
N ILE A 11 -4.00 4.47 12.64
CA ILE A 11 -2.61 4.14 12.94
C ILE A 11 -1.70 5.17 12.26
N ASN A 12 -0.86 5.83 13.05
CA ASN A 12 -0.01 6.93 12.58
C ASN A 12 1.49 6.59 12.54
N ALA A 13 1.88 5.35 12.90
CA ALA A 13 3.24 4.84 12.76
C ALA A 13 3.24 3.32 12.56
N LEU A 14 4.22 2.79 11.80
CA LEU A 14 4.42 1.36 11.67
C LEU A 14 5.24 0.83 12.85
N GLY A 15 4.74 -0.22 13.50
CA GLY A 15 5.47 -0.90 14.55
C GLY A 15 6.65 -1.70 14.00
N PHE A 16 7.63 -1.99 14.86
CA PHE A 16 8.84 -2.74 14.48
C PHE A 16 8.55 -4.07 13.77
N GLN A 17 7.56 -4.82 14.23
CA GLN A 17 7.21 -6.11 13.59
C GLN A 17 6.64 -5.93 12.18
N ALA A 18 5.88 -4.85 11.93
CA ALA A 18 5.36 -4.53 10.62
C ALA A 18 6.49 -4.14 9.66
N ILE A 19 7.45 -3.34 10.12
CA ILE A 19 8.65 -2.97 9.37
C ILE A 19 9.44 -4.23 8.98
N LYS A 20 9.72 -5.11 9.94
CA LYS A 20 10.46 -6.36 9.68
C LYS A 20 9.76 -7.27 8.67
N LEU A 21 8.43 -7.31 8.69
CA LEU A 21 7.65 -8.04 7.70
C LEU A 21 7.76 -7.40 6.31
N LEU A 22 7.66 -6.07 6.22
CA LEU A 22 7.84 -5.33 4.97
C LEU A 22 9.22 -5.54 4.37
N ASP A 23 10.28 -5.56 5.19
CA ASP A 23 11.64 -5.85 4.74
C ASP A 23 11.76 -7.24 4.10
N SER A 24 11.09 -8.23 4.69
CA SER A 24 11.06 -9.59 4.16
C SER A 24 10.33 -9.63 2.81
N ILE A 25 9.20 -8.93 2.69
CA ILE A 25 8.43 -8.81 1.44
C ILE A 25 9.27 -8.14 0.34
N ILE A 26 10.01 -7.09 0.68
CA ILE A 26 10.92 -6.39 -0.23
C ILE A 26 12.01 -7.36 -0.73
N ALA A 27 12.68 -8.04 0.20
CA ALA A 27 13.76 -8.99 -0.08
C ALA A 27 13.29 -10.13 -1.02
N ASP A 28 12.05 -10.59 -0.83
CA ASP A 28 11.45 -11.64 -1.63
C ASP A 28 10.94 -11.17 -3.01
N GLY A 29 11.03 -9.88 -3.34
CA GLY A 29 10.63 -9.38 -4.67
C GLY A 29 9.12 -9.48 -4.96
N GLN A 30 8.27 -9.51 -3.94
CA GLN A 30 6.82 -9.72 -4.11
C GLN A 30 6.09 -8.47 -4.62
N ILE A 31 5.00 -8.69 -5.38
CA ILE A 31 4.10 -7.61 -5.78
C ILE A 31 3.23 -7.24 -4.59
N VAL A 32 3.20 -5.96 -4.23
CA VAL A 32 2.44 -5.44 -3.10
C VAL A 32 1.23 -4.67 -3.61
N LEU A 33 0.05 -5.06 -3.12
CA LEU A 33 -1.21 -4.39 -3.39
C LEU A 33 -1.60 -3.60 -2.13
N ILE A 34 -1.83 -2.30 -2.27
CA ILE A 34 -2.12 -1.41 -1.13
C ILE A 34 -3.36 -0.59 -1.43
N GLY A 35 -4.18 -0.31 -0.42
CA GLY A 35 -5.27 0.63 -0.55
C GLY A 35 -4.80 2.09 -0.64
N ASN A 36 -5.69 2.96 -1.10
CA ASN A 36 -5.48 4.40 -1.15
C ASN A 36 -6.26 5.08 -0.02
N ALA A 37 -5.81 4.91 1.22
CA ALA A 37 -6.40 5.49 2.41
C ALA A 37 -5.34 6.13 3.34
N PHE A 38 -5.80 6.88 4.33
CA PHE A 38 -4.95 7.37 5.42
C PHE A 38 -4.55 6.23 6.37
N GLY A 39 -3.65 6.52 7.31
CA GLY A 39 -3.18 5.56 8.30
C GLY A 39 -2.22 4.54 7.70
N VAL A 40 -2.43 3.24 7.97
CA VAL A 40 -1.53 2.16 7.54
C VAL A 40 -1.22 2.20 6.05
N ASP A 41 -2.23 2.33 5.20
CA ASP A 41 -2.07 2.33 3.74
C ASP A 41 -1.07 3.42 3.29
N LYS A 42 -1.19 4.63 3.84
CA LYS A 42 -0.27 5.74 3.59
C LYS A 42 1.14 5.44 4.12
N LEU A 43 1.24 4.92 5.33
CA LEU A 43 2.52 4.63 5.98
C LEU A 43 3.30 3.54 5.23
N VAL A 44 2.62 2.49 4.76
CA VAL A 44 3.24 1.42 3.98
C VAL A 44 3.68 1.93 2.61
N GLN A 45 2.83 2.72 1.92
CA GLN A 45 3.23 3.35 0.65
C GLN A 45 4.48 4.21 0.82
N GLN A 46 4.53 5.04 1.87
CA GLN A 46 5.69 5.87 2.18
C GLN A 46 6.94 5.02 2.48
N TYR A 47 6.81 3.98 3.31
CA TYR A 47 7.93 3.09 3.63
C TYR A 47 8.52 2.44 2.36
N LEU A 48 7.68 1.86 1.52
CA LEU A 48 8.13 1.21 0.28
C LEU A 48 8.70 2.21 -0.73
N PHE A 49 8.19 3.46 -0.75
CA PHE A 49 8.76 4.54 -1.55
C PHE A 49 10.19 4.88 -1.09
N GLU A 50 10.40 5.02 0.21
CA GLU A 50 11.71 5.31 0.82
C GLU A 50 12.72 4.16 0.57
N GLN A 51 12.25 2.93 0.48
CA GLN A 51 13.05 1.75 0.11
C GLN A 51 13.26 1.58 -1.42
N ASN A 52 12.82 2.55 -2.24
CA ASN A 52 12.87 2.49 -3.71
C ASN A 52 12.14 1.27 -4.32
N TYR A 53 11.13 0.72 -3.63
CA TYR A 53 10.42 -0.50 -4.03
C TYR A 53 9.19 -0.25 -4.92
N GLN A 54 9.26 0.81 -5.72
CA GLN A 54 8.12 1.42 -6.40
C GLN A 54 7.55 0.62 -7.60
N PRO A 55 8.37 -0.09 -8.42
CA PRO A 55 7.87 -0.76 -9.64
C PRO A 55 6.84 -1.88 -9.39
N VAL A 56 6.75 -2.37 -8.16
CA VAL A 56 5.93 -3.55 -7.79
C VAL A 56 4.76 -3.20 -6.87
N ILE A 57 4.48 -1.91 -6.67
CA ILE A 57 3.32 -1.44 -5.91
C ILE A 57 2.14 -1.21 -6.85
N VAL A 58 1.00 -1.81 -6.53
CA VAL A 58 -0.29 -1.49 -7.14
C VAL A 58 -1.18 -0.88 -6.08
N VAL A 59 -1.56 0.38 -6.27
CA VAL A 59 -2.44 1.12 -5.35
C VAL A 59 -3.87 1.05 -5.86
N TYR A 60 -4.76 0.46 -5.06
CA TYR A 60 -6.18 0.39 -5.33
C TYR A 60 -6.95 1.49 -4.60
N TYR A 61 -7.86 2.15 -5.31
CA TYR A 61 -8.79 3.10 -4.71
C TYR A 61 -10.24 2.78 -5.07
N ALA A 62 -11.14 3.08 -4.14
CA ALA A 62 -12.58 2.95 -4.31
C ALA A 62 -13.25 4.34 -4.25
N GLY A 63 -14.33 4.50 -5.02
CA GLY A 63 -15.04 5.77 -5.17
C GLY A 63 -14.44 6.67 -6.26
N ASP A 64 -14.80 7.95 -6.21
CA ASP A 64 -14.50 8.92 -7.28
C ASP A 64 -13.24 9.75 -7.04
N LYS A 65 -12.65 9.67 -5.83
CA LYS A 65 -11.49 10.46 -5.45
C LYS A 65 -10.41 9.63 -4.77
N ILE A 66 -9.18 9.88 -5.21
CA ILE A 66 -7.95 9.41 -4.57
C ILE A 66 -7.82 10.13 -3.22
N ARG A 67 -7.70 9.36 -2.12
CA ARG A 67 -7.70 9.94 -0.75
C ARG A 67 -6.32 10.45 -0.33
N THR A 68 -5.24 9.87 -0.84
CA THR A 68 -3.87 10.32 -0.56
C THR A 68 -3.13 10.72 -1.85
N THR A 69 -2.40 11.84 -1.82
CA THR A 69 -1.57 12.34 -2.93
C THR A 69 -0.22 11.62 -3.04
N LEU A 70 0.15 10.78 -2.07
CA LEU A 70 1.33 9.94 -2.19
C LEU A 70 1.04 8.84 -3.20
N THR A 71 1.65 8.95 -4.37
CA THR A 71 1.50 7.97 -5.44
C THR A 71 2.82 7.26 -5.63
N THR A 72 2.90 6.04 -5.12
CA THR A 72 4.00 5.13 -5.41
C THR A 72 3.48 3.97 -6.25
N GLY A 73 4.16 3.66 -7.35
CA GLY A 73 3.78 2.58 -8.25
C GLY A 73 2.56 2.88 -9.13
N LYS A 74 1.92 1.82 -9.65
CA LYS A 74 0.79 1.89 -10.58
C LYS A 74 -0.52 2.06 -9.81
N GLN A 75 -1.43 2.88 -10.32
CA GLN A 75 -2.77 3.06 -9.73
C GLN A 75 -3.84 2.31 -10.51
N GLU A 76 -4.75 1.66 -9.78
CA GLU A 76 -5.88 0.94 -10.36
C GLU A 76 -7.17 1.25 -9.58
N LYS A 77 -8.26 1.55 -10.31
CA LYS A 77 -9.59 1.68 -9.69
C LYS A 77 -10.11 0.28 -9.36
N ALA A 78 -10.55 0.06 -8.13
CA ALA A 78 -11.17 -1.21 -7.75
C ALA A 78 -12.46 -1.40 -8.57
N ALA A 79 -12.65 -2.60 -9.13
CA ALA A 79 -13.85 -2.92 -9.88
C ALA A 79 -15.07 -2.92 -8.95
N THR A 80 -16.00 -1.98 -9.17
CA THR A 80 -17.31 -1.98 -8.50
C THR A 80 -18.22 -2.97 -9.21
N SER A 81 -18.57 -4.06 -8.54
CA SER A 81 -19.72 -4.88 -8.95
C SER A 81 -20.97 -4.25 -8.35
N THR A 82 -21.90 -3.81 -9.19
CA THR A 82 -23.24 -3.42 -8.75
C THR A 82 -23.93 -4.69 -8.27
N ILE A 83 -24.23 -4.76 -6.96
CA ILE A 83 -25.07 -5.81 -6.37
C ILE A 83 -26.53 -5.45 -6.59
#